data_AF-A0A553GM83-F1
#
_entry.id   AF-A0A553GM83-F1
#
_cell.length_a   1.000
_cell.length_b   1.000
_cell.length_c   1.000
_cell.angle_alpha   90.00
_cell.angle_beta   90.00
_cell.angle_gamma   90.00
#
_symmetry.space_group_name_H-M   'P 1'
#
loop_
_entity.id
_entity.type
_entity.pdbx_description
1 polymer ?
#
loop_
_entity_poly.entity_id
_entity_poly.type
_entity_poly.pdbx_seq_one_letter_code
_entity_poly.pdbx_strand_id
1 'polypeptide(L)'
;MAQRFYNMPTGYLPQGYQQHYNPNQRFVQQPKSKRSGAKLGTDKKSRPVVTAWNKSKSRGFIKMVAIPCNKTKTKSPNSDKWVATVTFPDGKKTFTAFWNVNTKKLTIPDLEMVANPSKNYFGTFVKRR
;
A
#
# COMPACT_ATOMS: atom_id res chain seq x y z
N MET A 1 40.53 12.02 60.30
CA MET A 1 40.58 10.90 59.33
C MET A 1 39.19 10.29 59.30
N ALA A 2 38.27 10.72 58.43
CA ALA A 2 38.11 10.34 57.02
C ALA A 2 37.74 8.84 56.80
N GLN A 3 36.49 8.63 56.32
CA GLN A 3 36.04 7.58 55.36
C GLN A 3 35.83 6.14 55.96
N ARG A 4 34.79 5.31 55.72
CA ARG A 4 33.85 5.08 54.58
C ARG A 4 32.61 4.22 54.98
N PHE A 5 31.46 4.55 54.35
CA PHE A 5 30.37 3.75 53.70
C PHE A 5 29.84 2.44 54.35
N TYR A 6 28.54 2.08 54.33
CA TYR A 6 27.47 2.26 53.34
C TYR A 6 26.06 2.35 53.97
N ASN A 7 25.27 3.34 53.52
CA ASN A 7 23.81 3.28 53.51
C ASN A 7 23.39 2.49 52.25
N MET A 8 22.56 1.46 52.42
CA MET A 8 21.88 0.79 51.31
C MET A 8 20.36 1.07 51.40
N PRO A 9 19.70 1.37 50.27
CA PRO A 9 18.35 1.91 50.25
C PRO A 9 17.26 0.84 50.41
N THR A 10 16.25 1.16 51.22
CA THR A 10 14.99 0.44 51.33
C THR A 10 14.31 0.38 49.97
N GLY A 11 14.17 -0.83 49.43
CA GLY A 11 13.56 -1.08 48.14
C GLY A 11 12.11 -0.61 48.07
N TYR A 12 11.83 0.31 47.15
CA TYR A 12 10.48 0.51 46.63
C TYR A 12 10.09 -0.71 45.79
N LEU A 13 9.12 -1.48 46.26
CA LEU A 13 8.44 -2.49 45.46
C LEU A 13 7.48 -1.77 44.49
N PRO A 14 7.56 -2.02 43.16
CA PRO A 14 6.65 -1.40 42.22
C PRO A 14 5.25 -2.01 42.33
N GLN A 15 4.32 -1.11 42.60
CA GLN A 15 2.87 -1.21 42.54
C GLN A 15 2.40 -2.13 41.40
N GLY A 16 1.87 -3.30 41.79
CA GLY A 16 1.29 -4.25 40.86
C GLY A 16 0.14 -3.62 40.08
N TYR A 17 0.30 -3.55 38.76
CA TYR A 17 -0.82 -3.35 37.85
C TYR A 17 -1.76 -4.56 37.98
N GLN A 18 -2.80 -4.44 38.80
CA GLN A 18 -3.95 -5.34 38.73
C GLN A 18 -4.64 -5.12 37.39
N GLN A 19 -4.33 -5.98 36.41
CA GLN A 19 -5.11 -6.13 35.21
C GLN A 19 -6.49 -6.66 35.61
N HIS A 20 -7.46 -5.75 35.71
CA HIS A 20 -8.88 -6.10 35.73
C HIS A 20 -9.24 -6.72 34.38
N TYR A 21 -9.23 -8.05 34.33
CA TYR A 21 -9.68 -8.84 33.20
C TYR A 21 -11.20 -8.71 33.11
N ASN A 22 -11.69 -8.00 32.09
CA ASN A 22 -13.12 -7.85 31.82
C ASN A 22 -13.58 -9.03 30.94
N PRO A 23 -14.34 -10.02 31.46
CA PRO A 23 -14.68 -11.25 30.73
C PRO A 23 -15.72 -11.05 29.60
N ASN A 24 -16.19 -9.82 29.38
CA ASN A 24 -17.18 -9.49 28.35
C ASN A 24 -16.59 -8.87 27.08
N GLN A 25 -15.31 -9.11 26.76
CA GLN A 25 -14.77 -8.77 25.45
C GLN A 25 -15.29 -9.77 24.40
N ARG A 26 -16.51 -9.53 23.92
CA ARG A 26 -16.95 -10.03 22.61
C ARG A 26 -15.86 -9.67 21.62
N PHE A 27 -15.20 -10.66 21.04
CA PHE A 27 -14.20 -10.47 20.00
C PHE A 27 -14.79 -9.61 18.89
N VAL A 28 -14.50 -8.31 18.91
CA VAL A 28 -14.78 -7.41 17.80
C VAL A 28 -13.90 -7.93 16.67
N GLN A 29 -14.50 -8.68 15.74
CA GLN A 29 -13.80 -9.20 14.57
C GLN A 29 -13.23 -8.00 13.82
N GLN A 30 -11.93 -7.76 13.99
CA GLN A 30 -11.27 -6.69 13.25
C GLN A 30 -11.41 -7.02 11.76
N PRO A 31 -11.89 -6.07 10.94
CA PRO A 31 -12.06 -6.32 9.52
C PRO A 31 -10.72 -6.71 8.89
N LYS A 32 -10.71 -7.86 8.21
CA LYS A 32 -9.52 -8.42 7.57
C LYS A 32 -8.88 -7.37 6.66
N SER A 33 -7.61 -7.06 6.90
CA SER A 33 -6.89 -6.06 6.10
C SER A 33 -6.88 -6.43 4.62
N LYS A 34 -7.25 -5.48 3.77
CA LYS A 34 -7.30 -5.67 2.31
C LYS A 34 -5.88 -5.91 1.79
N ARG A 35 -5.71 -6.97 0.99
CA ARG A 35 -4.42 -7.31 0.38
C ARG A 35 -4.09 -6.47 -0.84
N SER A 36 -5.04 -5.74 -1.41
CA SER A 36 -4.79 -4.82 -2.52
C SER A 36 -5.76 -3.65 -2.51
N GLY A 37 -5.43 -2.62 -3.29
CA GLY A 37 -6.27 -1.46 -3.50
C GLY A 37 -5.81 -0.64 -4.70
N ALA A 38 -6.74 0.14 -5.23
CA ALA A 38 -6.47 1.12 -6.28
C ALA A 38 -7.43 2.31 -6.09
N LYS A 39 -6.92 3.51 -6.30
CA LYS A 39 -7.66 4.77 -6.15
C LYS A 39 -7.31 5.69 -7.31
N LEU A 40 -8.34 6.33 -7.84
CA LEU A 40 -8.20 7.46 -8.74
C LEU A 40 -8.23 8.73 -7.87
N GLY A 41 -7.28 9.62 -8.10
CA GLY A 41 -7.20 10.91 -7.44
C GLY A 41 -6.59 11.95 -8.36
N THR A 42 -6.19 13.07 -7.80
CA THR A 42 -5.54 14.16 -8.51
C THR A 42 -4.24 14.55 -7.81
N ASP A 43 -3.25 14.99 -8.57
CA ASP A 43 -2.05 15.59 -8.00
C ASP A 43 -2.27 17.07 -7.64
N LYS A 44 -1.23 17.71 -7.09
CA LYS A 44 -1.24 19.14 -6.73
C LYS A 44 -1.50 20.08 -7.92
N LYS A 45 -1.36 19.60 -9.15
CA LYS A 45 -1.60 20.34 -10.40
C LYS A 45 -2.91 19.90 -11.06
N SER A 46 -3.81 19.26 -10.32
CA SER A 46 -5.09 18.75 -10.80
C SER A 46 -4.98 17.72 -11.93
N ARG A 47 -3.81 17.10 -12.13
CA ARG A 47 -3.63 16.02 -13.10
C ARG A 47 -4.18 14.73 -12.50
N PRO A 48 -4.90 13.91 -13.27
CA PRO A 48 -5.41 12.64 -12.76
C PRO A 48 -4.23 11.72 -12.41
N VAL A 49 -4.35 11.02 -11.28
CA VAL A 49 -3.36 10.07 -10.79
C VAL A 49 -4.06 8.80 -10.36
N VAL A 50 -3.51 7.65 -10.74
CA VAL A 50 -3.92 6.37 -10.19
C VAL A 50 -2.88 5.91 -9.19
N THR A 51 -3.30 5.71 -7.94
CA THR A 51 -2.47 5.08 -6.91
C THR A 51 -2.97 3.67 -6.65
N ALA A 52 -2.07 2.72 -6.46
CA ALA A 52 -2.45 1.34 -6.17
C ALA A 52 -1.44 0.65 -5.26
N TRP A 53 -1.88 -0.40 -4.58
CA TRP A 53 -1.04 -1.22 -3.74
C TRP A 53 -1.47 -2.69 -3.78
N ASN A 54 -0.51 -3.59 -3.64
CA ASN A 54 -0.75 -5.03 -3.54
C ASN A 54 0.26 -5.64 -2.58
N LYS A 55 -0.22 -6.38 -1.58
CA LYS A 55 0.57 -7.21 -0.69
C LYS A 55 0.51 -8.65 -1.20
N SER A 56 1.53 -9.05 -1.94
CA SER A 56 1.71 -10.41 -2.45
C SER A 56 2.64 -11.20 -1.56
N LYS A 57 2.40 -12.51 -1.42
CA LYS A 57 3.35 -13.41 -0.74
C LYS A 57 4.67 -13.56 -1.51
N SER A 58 4.63 -13.52 -2.84
CA SER A 58 5.81 -13.76 -3.71
C SER A 58 6.62 -12.52 -4.01
N ARG A 59 5.96 -11.35 -4.11
CA ARG A 59 6.60 -10.08 -4.53
C ARG A 59 6.72 -9.06 -3.40
N GLY A 60 6.31 -9.45 -2.18
CA GLY A 60 6.17 -8.53 -1.06
C GLY A 60 5.10 -7.46 -1.29
N PHE A 61 5.31 -6.30 -0.68
CA PHE A 61 4.41 -5.17 -0.79
C PHE A 61 4.82 -4.26 -1.95
N ILE A 62 3.92 -4.10 -2.92
CA ILE A 62 4.11 -3.28 -4.10
C ILE A 62 3.20 -2.06 -3.99
N LYS A 63 3.73 -0.89 -4.32
CA LYS A 63 2.96 0.34 -4.53
C LYS A 63 3.11 0.80 -5.97
N MET A 64 2.10 1.44 -6.52
CA MET A 64 2.13 2.01 -7.86
C MET A 64 1.55 3.41 -7.82
N VAL A 65 2.19 4.32 -8.56
CA VAL A 65 1.65 5.62 -8.91
C VAL A 65 1.73 5.75 -10.42
N ALA A 66 0.61 6.04 -11.07
CA ALA A 66 0.55 6.22 -12.51
C ALA A 66 -0.03 7.59 -12.86
N ILE A 67 0.57 8.21 -13.87
CA ILE A 67 0.21 9.53 -14.38
C ILE A 67 0.07 9.50 -15.91
N PRO A 68 -0.79 10.35 -16.51
CA PRO A 68 -0.90 10.48 -17.95
C PRO A 68 0.43 10.92 -18.58
N CYS A 69 0.75 10.39 -19.75
CA CYS A 69 1.85 10.91 -20.54
C CYS A 69 1.40 12.13 -21.35
N ASN A 70 2.00 13.30 -21.12
CA ASN A 70 1.65 14.55 -21.83
C ASN A 70 2.00 14.53 -23.34
N LYS A 71 2.81 13.57 -23.79
CA LYS A 71 3.34 13.49 -25.16
C LYS A 71 2.83 12.23 -25.86
N THR A 72 1.60 12.23 -26.36
CA THR A 72 1.07 11.09 -27.14
C THR A 72 0.62 11.53 -28.52
N LYS A 73 1.46 11.22 -29.52
CA LYS A 73 1.05 11.18 -30.95
C LYS A 73 0.20 9.94 -31.26
N THR A 74 0.30 8.90 -30.45
CA THR A 74 -0.44 7.64 -30.57
C THR A 74 -1.55 7.58 -29.53
N LYS A 75 -2.74 8.08 -29.89
CA LYS A 75 -3.98 7.83 -29.15
C LYS A 75 -4.60 6.55 -29.72
N SER A 76 -4.63 5.47 -28.94
CA SER A 76 -5.55 4.38 -29.25
C SER A 76 -6.96 4.88 -28.92
N PRO A 77 -8.00 4.61 -29.75
CA PRO A 77 -9.35 5.14 -29.52
C PRO A 77 -9.89 4.84 -28.12
N ASN A 78 -9.46 3.72 -27.54
CA ASN A 78 -9.97 3.20 -26.28
C ASN A 78 -8.96 3.27 -25.12
N SER A 79 -7.73 3.73 -25.35
CA SER A 79 -6.68 3.67 -24.34
C SER A 79 -5.66 4.79 -24.43
N ASP A 80 -5.45 5.46 -23.31
CA ASP A 80 -4.44 6.50 -23.15
C ASP A 80 -3.15 5.92 -22.58
N LYS A 81 -2.01 6.41 -23.09
CA LYS A 81 -0.70 6.02 -22.56
C LYS A 81 -0.42 6.76 -21.25
N TRP A 82 -0.06 5.99 -20.24
CA TRP A 82 0.31 6.45 -18.90
C TRP A 82 1.71 5.93 -18.56
N VAL A 83 2.34 6.59 -17.61
CA VAL A 83 3.61 6.17 -17.03
C VAL A 83 3.32 5.68 -15.62
N ALA A 84 3.63 4.42 -15.32
CA ALA A 84 3.43 3.82 -14.01
C ALA A 84 4.77 3.59 -13.32
N THR A 85 4.98 4.29 -12.20
CA THR A 85 6.12 4.04 -11.31
C THR A 85 5.68 3.06 -10.23
N VAL A 86 6.32 1.89 -10.22
CA VAL A 86 6.06 0.81 -9.29
C VAL A 86 7.20 0.71 -8.30
N THR A 87 6.88 0.76 -7.01
CA THR A 87 7.80 0.54 -5.90
C THR A 87 7.64 -0.89 -5.43
N PHE A 88 8.68 -1.68 -5.63
CA PHE A 88 8.87 -3.02 -5.11
C PHE A 88 9.76 -3.00 -3.86
N PRO A 89 9.91 -4.13 -3.14
CA PRO A 89 10.86 -4.23 -2.04
C PRO A 89 12.33 -4.00 -2.45
N ASP A 90 12.71 -4.35 -3.69
CA ASP A 90 14.06 -4.19 -4.24
C ASP A 90 14.33 -2.80 -4.84
N GLY A 91 13.29 -1.96 -5.02
CA GLY A 91 13.45 -0.61 -5.54
C GLY A 91 12.27 -0.11 -6.37
N LYS A 92 12.50 0.99 -7.09
CA LYS A 92 11.49 1.62 -7.95
C LYS A 92 11.82 1.37 -9.42
N LYS A 93 10.80 0.99 -10.19
CA LYS A 93 10.91 0.80 -11.64
C LYS A 93 9.73 1.50 -12.32
N THR A 94 9.96 2.00 -13.53
CA THR A 94 8.93 2.72 -14.30
C THR A 94 8.56 1.89 -15.52
N PHE A 95 7.27 1.75 -15.75
CA PHE A 95 6.69 0.95 -16.83
C PHE A 95 5.74 1.80 -17.67
N THR A 96 5.54 1.35 -18.90
CA THR A 96 4.44 1.88 -19.72
C THR A 96 3.14 1.25 -19.24
N ALA A 97 2.12 2.09 -19.06
CA ALA A 97 0.78 1.66 -18.69
C ALA A 97 -0.25 2.20 -19.68
N PHE A 98 -1.40 1.54 -19.74
CA PHE A 98 -2.49 1.91 -20.63
C PHE A 98 -3.77 2.08 -19.82
N TRP A 99 -4.32 3.29 -19.83
CA TRP A 99 -5.59 3.61 -19.19
C TRP A 99 -6.73 3.46 -20.18
N ASN A 100 -7.63 2.52 -19.92
CA ASN A 100 -8.83 2.34 -20.72
C ASN A 100 -9.96 3.24 -20.21
N VAL A 101 -10.36 4.21 -21.02
CA VAL A 101 -11.31 5.26 -20.64
C VAL A 101 -12.71 4.70 -20.35
N ASN A 102 -13.10 3.63 -21.06
CA ASN A 102 -14.43 3.01 -20.94
C ASN A 102 -14.52 2.15 -19.68
N THR A 103 -13.52 1.33 -19.42
CA THR A 103 -13.53 0.38 -18.29
C THR A 103 -12.96 0.96 -17.00
N LYS A 104 -12.35 2.15 -17.06
CA LYS A 104 -11.63 2.80 -15.94
C LYS A 104 -10.58 1.88 -15.32
N LYS A 105 -9.86 1.14 -16.17
CA LYS A 105 -8.78 0.22 -15.78
C LYS A 105 -7.45 0.71 -16.31
N LEU A 106 -6.41 0.58 -15.49
CA LEU A 106 -5.03 0.79 -15.88
C LEU A 106 -4.34 -0.56 -16.03
N THR A 107 -3.83 -0.88 -17.21
CA THR A 107 -3.09 -2.12 -17.46
C THR A 107 -1.60 -1.83 -17.57
N ILE A 108 -0.78 -2.66 -16.93
CA ILE A 108 0.69 -2.67 -17.06
C ILE A 108 1.07 -4.01 -17.68
N PRO A 109 1.22 -4.08 -19.02
CA PRO A 109 1.47 -5.33 -19.73
C PRO A 109 2.75 -6.03 -19.26
N ASP A 110 3.84 -5.28 -19.08
CA ASP A 110 5.15 -5.80 -18.68
C ASP A 110 5.14 -6.54 -17.33
N LEU A 111 4.19 -6.21 -16.46
CA LEU A 111 4.02 -6.84 -15.14
C LEU A 111 2.85 -7.81 -15.10
N GLU A 112 2.09 -7.92 -16.19
CA GLU A 112 0.81 -8.63 -16.26
C GLU A 112 -0.17 -8.17 -15.18
N MET A 113 -0.13 -6.89 -14.82
CA MET A 113 -0.93 -6.30 -13.73
C MET A 113 -2.00 -5.34 -14.23
N VAL A 114 -3.10 -5.26 -13.50
CA VAL A 114 -4.19 -4.32 -13.71
C VAL A 114 -4.54 -3.61 -12.41
N ALA A 115 -4.68 -2.29 -12.47
CA ALA A 115 -5.28 -1.48 -11.42
C ALA A 115 -6.70 -1.08 -11.82
N ASN A 116 -7.67 -1.34 -10.95
CA ASN A 116 -9.07 -0.99 -11.12
C ASN A 116 -9.53 -0.15 -9.93
N PRO A 117 -9.49 1.19 -10.04
CA PRO A 117 -9.99 2.08 -9.00
C PRO A 117 -11.45 1.86 -8.62
N SER A 118 -12.32 1.57 -9.59
CA SER A 118 -13.76 1.35 -9.34
C SER A 118 -14.01 0.12 -8.46
N LYS A 119 -13.15 -0.89 -8.53
CA LYS A 119 -13.23 -2.08 -7.67
C LYS A 119 -12.23 -2.07 -6.51
N ASN A 120 -11.49 -0.96 -6.33
CA ASN A 120 -10.38 -0.84 -5.39
C ASN A 120 -9.47 -2.10 -5.42
N TYR A 121 -8.99 -2.45 -6.61
CA TYR A 121 -8.22 -3.68 -6.85
C TYR A 121 -6.93 -3.39 -7.60
N PHE A 122 -5.86 -4.09 -7.23
CA PHE A 122 -4.61 -4.12 -7.99
C PHE A 122 -3.99 -5.51 -7.90
N GLY A 123 -3.71 -6.14 -9.04
CA GLY A 123 -3.22 -7.50 -9.09
C GLY A 123 -2.99 -8.00 -10.51
N THR A 124 -2.75 -9.30 -10.67
CA THR A 124 -2.50 -9.91 -11.97
C THR A 124 -3.78 -10.12 -12.75
N PHE A 125 -3.77 -9.86 -14.06
CA PHE A 125 -4.92 -10.18 -14.93
C PHE A 125 -4.78 -11.55 -15.62
N VAL A 126 -3.61 -12.18 -15.54
CA VAL A 126 -3.38 -13.54 -16.06
C VAL A 126 -3.82 -14.57 -15.03
N LYS A 127 -4.56 -15.58 -15.48
CA LYS A 127 -4.90 -16.77 -14.68
C LYS A 127 -3.65 -17.64 -14.62
N ARG A 128 -3.04 -17.77 -13.44
CA ARG A 128 -1.94 -18.73 -13.23
C ARG A 128 -2.49 -20.13 -13.55
N ARG A 129 -1.89 -20.79 -14.55
CA ARG A 129 -2.13 -22.21 -14.84
C ARG A 129 -1.52 -23.05 -13.74
#